data_AF-A0A087BT95-F1
#
_entry.id   AF-A0A087BT95-F1
#
_cell.length_a   1.000
_cell.length_b   1.000
_cell.length_c   1.000
_cell.angle_alpha   90.00
_cell.angle_beta   90.00
_cell.angle_gamma   90.00
#
_symmetry.space_group_name_H-M   'P 1'
#
loop_
_entity.id
_entity.type
_entity.pdbx_description
1 polymer ?
#
loop_
_entity_poly.entity_id
_entity_poly.type
_entity_poly.pdbx_seq_one_letter_code
_entity_poly.pdbx_strand_id
1 'polypeptide(L)'
;MRKDTKEQTMTSTAPQQGNGFMHDQRKRRIFGDVVTHVFLAVMAVIWLLPIVWVLLESFNENTAPYQTTFFPRKYTFANYVQLFTDRNVMNFPRMFANTMIIAIFVCLIQLFFVLSVAFCMSRLRFRGRKAFMNIALVLGMFPGIMAVIAIYFILKAFGLTSGGWVILALIIVYSAGSGAGFYVMKGYMDTIPMSLDEAAYLDGCTTWQVFTKITIPICRPMIVYQAIVGFLTPWLDFVMAKAIARTQDNFTVALGLWQMLQKEYINDWYARFAAGAVCVSIPIAILFIVMQRFYQESMSGSVKG
;
A
#
# COMPACT_ATOMS: atom_id res chain seq x y z
N MET A 1 55.10 -53.96 -62.17
CA MET A 1 54.92 -55.23 -61.43
C MET A 1 54.43 -54.85 -60.02
N ARG A 2 53.23 -55.32 -59.62
CA ARG A 2 52.63 -55.47 -58.26
C ARG A 2 53.47 -55.00 -57.03
N LYS A 3 52.96 -54.48 -55.91
CA LYS A 3 51.64 -54.14 -55.33
C LYS A 3 51.91 -53.64 -53.87
N ASP A 4 50.91 -53.00 -53.26
CA ASP A 4 50.59 -52.94 -51.81
C ASP A 4 51.17 -51.85 -50.87
N THR A 5 50.34 -50.81 -50.68
CA THR A 5 49.80 -50.22 -49.44
C THR A 5 50.45 -50.48 -48.07
N LYS A 6 50.71 -49.40 -47.32
CA LYS A 6 50.38 -49.28 -45.88
C LYS A 6 50.29 -47.81 -45.44
N GLU A 7 49.12 -47.42 -44.95
CA GLU A 7 48.85 -46.20 -44.19
C GLU A 7 49.58 -46.22 -42.84
N GLN A 8 50.11 -45.07 -42.40
CA GLN A 8 50.37 -44.78 -41.00
C GLN A 8 50.14 -43.29 -40.70
N THR A 9 48.91 -43.04 -40.26
CA THR A 9 48.38 -42.06 -39.30
C THR A 9 49.35 -40.99 -38.75
N MET A 10 49.13 -39.73 -39.13
CA MET A 10 49.61 -38.56 -38.38
C MET A 10 48.71 -38.35 -37.14
N THR A 11 49.28 -38.45 -35.95
CA THR A 11 48.65 -38.02 -34.70
C THR A 11 48.71 -36.49 -34.58
N SER A 12 47.60 -35.83 -34.91
CA SER A 12 47.35 -34.42 -34.58
C SER A 12 46.99 -34.30 -33.09
N THR A 13 47.93 -33.85 -32.24
CA THR A 13 47.62 -33.35 -30.90
C THR A 13 46.96 -31.98 -30.99
N ALA A 14 45.63 -31.93 -30.83
CA ALA A 14 44.90 -30.68 -30.62
C ALA A 14 45.20 -30.11 -29.22
N PRO A 15 45.38 -28.79 -29.04
CA PRO A 15 45.58 -28.21 -27.73
C PRO A 15 44.27 -28.21 -26.92
N GLN A 16 44.34 -28.70 -25.68
CA GLN A 16 43.28 -28.56 -24.68
C GLN A 16 43.07 -27.08 -24.33
N GLN A 17 42.16 -26.41 -25.03
CA GLN A 17 41.58 -25.12 -24.60
C GLN A 17 40.09 -25.31 -24.37
N GLY A 18 39.70 -25.51 -23.10
CA GLY A 18 38.27 -25.59 -22.76
C GLY A 18 38.04 -26.06 -21.34
N ASN A 19 38.31 -25.19 -20.35
CA ASN A 19 37.73 -25.31 -18.99
C ASN A 19 37.98 -24.07 -18.09
N GLY A 20 38.93 -23.19 -18.42
CA GLY A 20 39.24 -22.01 -17.60
C GLY A 20 38.18 -20.89 -17.64
N PHE A 21 37.67 -20.55 -18.84
CA PHE A 21 36.75 -19.42 -19.03
C PHE A 21 35.38 -19.61 -18.35
N MET A 22 34.82 -20.83 -18.37
CA MET A 22 33.54 -21.12 -17.72
C MET A 22 33.64 -21.12 -16.19
N HIS A 23 34.81 -21.46 -15.64
CA HIS A 23 35.02 -21.49 -14.20
C HIS A 23 35.12 -20.07 -13.61
N ASP A 24 35.70 -19.13 -14.35
CA ASP A 24 35.82 -17.72 -13.95
C ASP A 24 34.45 -17.00 -14.01
N GLN A 25 33.62 -17.31 -15.01
CA GLN A 25 32.24 -16.81 -15.08
C GLN A 25 31.35 -17.32 -13.93
N ARG A 26 31.49 -18.60 -13.53
CA ARG A 26 30.76 -19.17 -12.39
C ARG A 26 31.18 -18.54 -11.06
N LYS A 27 32.48 -18.31 -10.85
CA LYS A 27 33.01 -17.63 -9.65
C LYS A 27 32.56 -16.17 -9.57
N ARG A 28 32.57 -15.43 -10.69
CA ARG A 28 32.05 -14.06 -10.77
C ARG A 28 30.56 -13.98 -10.45
N ARG A 29 29.77 -14.94 -10.94
CA ARG A 29 28.33 -15.02 -10.63
C ARG A 29 28.07 -15.32 -9.15
N ILE A 30 28.75 -16.32 -8.59
CA ILE A 30 28.62 -16.66 -7.16
C ILE A 30 29.06 -15.49 -6.27
N PHE A 31 30.17 -14.82 -6.60
CA PHE A 31 30.60 -13.64 -5.87
C PHE A 31 29.58 -12.50 -5.95
N GLY A 32 29.02 -12.23 -7.14
CA GLY A 32 27.95 -11.25 -7.32
C GLY A 32 26.70 -11.59 -6.52
N ASP A 33 26.29 -12.86 -6.50
CA ASP A 33 25.16 -13.33 -5.70
C ASP A 33 25.44 -13.15 -4.21
N VAL A 34 26.61 -13.54 -3.71
CA VAL A 34 26.99 -13.37 -2.30
C VAL A 34 26.99 -11.90 -1.89
N VAL A 35 27.61 -11.02 -2.69
CA VAL A 35 27.61 -9.57 -2.42
C VAL A 35 26.19 -9.02 -2.38
N THR A 36 25.33 -9.44 -3.32
CA THR A 36 23.93 -9.02 -3.36
C THR A 36 23.17 -9.49 -2.12
N HIS A 37 23.32 -10.75 -1.71
CA HIS A 37 22.64 -11.27 -0.52
C HIS A 37 23.13 -10.62 0.77
N VAL A 38 24.44 -10.38 0.91
CA VAL A 38 25.00 -9.67 2.06
C VAL A 38 24.49 -8.24 2.11
N PHE A 39 24.48 -7.53 0.98
CA PHE A 39 23.95 -6.17 0.88
C PHE A 39 22.46 -6.13 1.26
N LEU A 40 21.64 -7.03 0.71
CA LEU A 40 20.22 -7.14 1.02
C LEU A 40 19.98 -7.49 2.50
N ALA A 41 20.81 -8.35 3.10
CA ALA A 41 20.72 -8.70 4.52
C ALA A 41 21.03 -7.50 5.42
N VAL A 42 22.09 -6.75 5.11
CA VAL A 42 22.44 -5.52 5.85
C VAL A 42 21.32 -4.48 5.74
N MET A 43 20.78 -4.27 4.54
CA MET A 43 19.62 -3.41 4.35
C MET A 43 18.41 -3.92 5.16
N ALA A 44 18.10 -5.21 5.11
CA ALA A 44 16.99 -5.76 5.89
C ALA A 44 17.15 -5.48 7.39
N VAL A 45 18.35 -5.63 7.95
CA VAL A 45 18.61 -5.30 9.36
C VAL A 45 18.37 -3.82 9.65
N ILE A 46 18.89 -2.91 8.82
CA ILE A 46 18.71 -1.46 8.99
C ILE A 46 17.23 -1.06 8.97
N TRP A 47 16.45 -1.65 8.07
CA TRP A 47 15.03 -1.33 7.90
C TRP A 47 14.13 -1.99 8.96
N LEU A 48 14.48 -3.19 9.43
CA LEU A 48 13.71 -3.91 10.46
C LEU A 48 14.00 -3.41 11.87
N LEU A 49 15.20 -2.89 12.13
CA LEU A 49 15.60 -2.41 13.45
C LEU A 49 14.60 -1.42 14.09
N PRO A 50 14.14 -0.34 13.42
CA PRO A 50 13.14 0.56 14.02
C PRO A 50 11.79 -0.12 14.27
N ILE A 51 11.38 -1.07 13.43
CA ILE A 51 10.11 -1.80 13.59
C ILE A 51 10.21 -2.72 14.82
N VAL A 52 11.29 -3.48 14.92
CA VAL A 52 11.57 -4.34 16.08
C VAL A 52 11.68 -3.50 17.34
N TRP A 53 12.31 -2.33 17.27
CA TRP A 53 12.43 -1.42 18.39
C TRP A 53 11.06 -0.96 18.90
N VAL A 54 10.17 -0.47 18.02
CA VAL A 54 8.81 -0.07 18.41
C VAL A 54 8.02 -1.26 18.95
N LEU A 55 8.18 -2.44 18.36
CA LEU A 55 7.53 -3.66 18.85
C LEU A 55 8.00 -4.00 20.26
N LEU A 56 9.29 -3.97 20.54
CA LEU A 56 9.81 -4.24 21.89
C LEU A 56 9.39 -3.14 22.88
N GLU A 57 9.42 -1.88 22.46
CA GLU A 57 9.01 -0.74 23.26
C GLU A 57 7.53 -0.82 23.66
N SER A 58 6.67 -1.40 22.80
CA SER A 58 5.27 -1.62 23.14
C SER A 58 5.04 -2.51 24.37
N PHE A 59 6.02 -3.37 24.68
CA PHE A 59 6.02 -4.22 25.86
C PHE A 59 6.86 -3.65 27.01
N ASN A 60 7.44 -2.45 26.88
CA ASN A 60 8.30 -1.89 27.92
C ASN A 60 7.51 -1.61 29.22
N GLU A 61 8.01 -2.11 30.36
CA GLU A 61 7.44 -1.78 31.67
C GLU A 61 7.67 -0.32 32.05
N ASN A 62 8.77 0.27 31.56
CA ASN A 62 9.01 1.70 31.73
C ASN A 62 8.26 2.47 30.64
N THR A 63 7.40 3.38 31.06
CA THR A 63 6.50 4.10 30.18
C THR A 63 7.07 5.39 29.59
N ALA A 64 8.23 5.85 30.08
CA ALA A 64 8.81 7.12 29.68
C ALA A 64 9.63 7.01 28.39
N PRO A 65 9.68 8.05 27.55
CA PRO A 65 10.35 8.02 26.25
C PRO A 65 11.89 8.01 26.33
N TYR A 66 12.47 8.56 27.39
CA TYR A 66 13.92 8.71 27.53
C TYR A 66 14.47 7.67 28.50
N GLN A 67 15.16 6.67 27.95
CA GLN A 67 15.79 5.59 28.70
C GLN A 67 17.29 5.56 28.43
N THR A 68 18.07 5.07 29.39
CA THR A 68 19.52 4.86 29.25
C THR A 68 19.86 3.61 28.45
N THR A 69 18.89 2.74 28.19
CA THR A 69 19.06 1.49 27.45
C THR A 69 18.39 1.55 26.11
N PHE A 70 19.04 0.94 25.10
CA PHE A 70 18.49 0.87 23.76
C PHE A 70 17.26 -0.04 23.68
N PHE A 71 17.28 -1.20 24.36
CA PHE A 71 16.13 -2.10 24.47
C PHE A 71 15.57 -2.11 25.90
N PRO A 72 14.26 -2.37 26.07
CA PRO A 72 13.66 -2.54 27.38
C PRO A 72 14.37 -3.62 28.20
N ARG A 73 14.54 -3.39 29.50
CA ARG A 73 15.09 -4.39 30.43
C ARG A 73 14.03 -5.34 31.00
N LYS A 74 12.78 -4.87 31.05
CA LYS A 74 11.64 -5.60 31.57
C LYS A 74 10.45 -5.43 30.64
N TYR A 75 9.70 -6.50 30.49
CA TYR A 75 8.59 -6.59 29.56
C TYR A 75 7.27 -6.87 30.29
N THR A 76 6.19 -6.27 29.80
CA THR A 76 4.84 -6.41 30.34
C THR A 76 3.79 -6.23 29.24
N PHE A 77 2.62 -6.85 29.43
CA PHE A 77 1.44 -6.62 28.58
C PHE A 77 0.57 -5.46 29.08
N ALA A 78 0.94 -4.82 30.19
CA ALA A 78 0.14 -3.75 30.81
C ALA A 78 -0.20 -2.62 29.83
N ASN A 79 0.71 -2.24 28.93
CA ASN A 79 0.47 -1.20 27.94
C ASN A 79 -0.70 -1.55 27.01
N TYR A 80 -0.76 -2.78 26.52
CA TYR A 80 -1.86 -3.26 25.69
C TYR A 80 -3.16 -3.35 26.49
N VAL A 81 -3.12 -3.89 27.72
CA VAL A 81 -4.32 -3.97 28.57
C VAL A 81 -4.89 -2.57 28.82
N GLN A 82 -4.05 -1.63 29.25
CA GLN A 82 -4.45 -0.26 29.53
C GLN A 82 -4.95 0.45 28.28
N LEU A 83 -4.30 0.23 27.12
CA LEU A 83 -4.72 0.80 25.83
C LEU A 83 -6.16 0.43 25.47
N PHE A 84 -6.63 -0.79 25.78
CA PHE A 84 -7.98 -1.24 25.44
C PHE A 84 -9.01 -1.13 26.59
N THR A 85 -8.56 -0.97 27.84
CA THR A 85 -9.44 -0.95 29.02
C THR A 85 -9.59 0.43 29.67
N ASP A 86 -8.57 1.28 29.65
CA ASP A 86 -8.67 2.65 30.15
C ASP A 86 -9.44 3.50 29.14
N ARG A 87 -10.59 4.02 29.56
CA ARG A 87 -11.50 4.83 28.72
C ARG A 87 -11.77 6.21 29.30
N ASN A 88 -11.16 6.54 30.45
CA ASN A 88 -11.46 7.77 31.19
C ASN A 88 -10.86 9.00 30.50
N VAL A 89 -9.62 8.87 30.01
CA VAL A 89 -8.89 9.99 29.38
C VAL A 89 -8.80 9.84 27.87
N MET A 90 -8.82 8.60 27.37
CA MET A 90 -8.78 8.30 25.94
C MET A 90 -9.47 6.97 25.66
N ASN A 91 -10.38 6.93 24.70
CA ASN A 91 -11.02 5.70 24.25
C ASN A 91 -10.39 5.19 22.94
N PHE A 92 -9.20 4.59 23.04
CA PHE A 92 -8.48 4.07 21.87
C PHE A 92 -9.27 3.05 21.04
N PRO A 93 -10.02 2.08 21.63
CA PRO A 93 -10.83 1.14 20.85
C PRO A 93 -11.85 1.84 19.94
N ARG A 94 -12.48 2.91 20.44
CA ARG A 94 -13.41 3.72 19.65
C ARG A 94 -12.69 4.49 18.55
N MET A 95 -11.53 5.08 18.84
CA MET A 95 -10.73 5.81 17.84
C MET A 95 -10.24 4.89 16.71
N PHE A 96 -9.83 3.67 17.07
CA PHE A 96 -9.47 2.62 16.11
C PHE A 96 -10.68 2.22 15.26
N ALA A 97 -11.83 1.96 15.89
CA ALA A 97 -13.08 1.62 15.19
C ALA A 97 -13.55 2.74 14.25
N ASN A 98 -13.52 4.01 14.70
CA ASN A 98 -13.85 5.17 13.87
C ASN A 98 -12.97 5.20 12.60
N THR A 99 -11.66 5.03 12.77
CA THR A 99 -10.70 5.04 11.65
C THR A 99 -10.96 3.86 10.69
N MET A 100 -11.25 2.68 11.24
CA MET A 100 -11.58 1.48 10.44
C MET A 100 -12.85 1.68 9.62
N ILE A 101 -13.91 2.23 10.22
CA ILE A 101 -15.17 2.56 9.54
C ILE A 101 -14.89 3.54 8.40
N ILE A 102 -14.19 4.65 8.68
CA ILE A 102 -13.85 5.64 7.65
C ILE A 102 -13.05 4.98 6.52
N ALA A 103 -12.01 4.22 6.85
CA ALA A 103 -11.14 3.58 5.85
C ALA A 103 -11.86 2.57 4.96
N ILE A 104 -12.76 1.76 5.52
CA ILE A 104 -13.55 0.79 4.75
C ILE A 104 -14.50 1.51 3.79
N PHE A 105 -15.29 2.48 4.28
CA PHE A 105 -16.24 3.19 3.43
C PHE A 105 -15.55 4.01 2.34
N VAL A 106 -14.47 4.71 2.68
CA VAL A 106 -13.67 5.45 1.70
C VAL A 106 -13.09 4.48 0.66
N CYS A 107 -12.51 3.36 1.08
CA CYS A 107 -11.98 2.36 0.16
C CYS A 107 -13.04 1.87 -0.85
N LEU A 108 -14.24 1.51 -0.38
CA LEU A 108 -15.33 1.03 -1.23
C LEU A 108 -15.81 2.10 -2.21
N ILE A 109 -16.00 3.34 -1.73
CA ILE A 109 -16.45 4.45 -2.58
C ILE A 109 -15.37 4.78 -3.62
N GLN A 110 -14.11 4.86 -3.20
CA GLN A 110 -13.00 5.13 -4.09
C GLN A 110 -12.85 4.04 -5.16
N LEU A 111 -12.94 2.76 -4.79
CA LEU A 111 -12.90 1.65 -5.74
C LEU A 111 -13.97 1.80 -6.82
N PHE A 112 -15.21 2.05 -6.40
CA PHE A 112 -16.33 2.22 -7.33
C PHE A 112 -16.09 3.35 -8.32
N PHE A 113 -15.74 4.55 -7.84
CA PHE A 113 -15.53 5.72 -8.70
C PHE A 113 -14.27 5.59 -9.57
N VAL A 114 -13.15 5.14 -9.00
CA VAL A 114 -11.89 4.97 -9.74
C VAL A 114 -12.07 3.95 -10.86
N LEU A 115 -12.67 2.79 -10.60
CA LEU A 115 -12.90 1.76 -11.62
C LEU A 115 -13.82 2.27 -12.73
N SER A 116 -14.92 2.92 -12.35
CA SER A 116 -15.91 3.43 -13.31
C SER A 116 -15.30 4.52 -14.21
N VAL A 117 -14.60 5.49 -13.61
CA VAL A 117 -13.95 6.56 -14.38
C VAL A 117 -12.79 6.02 -15.21
N ALA A 118 -11.97 5.13 -14.67
CA ALA A 118 -10.86 4.52 -15.42
C ALA A 118 -11.37 3.76 -16.65
N PHE A 119 -12.45 2.99 -16.52
CA PHE A 119 -13.05 2.27 -17.64
C PHE A 119 -13.56 3.23 -18.71
N CYS A 120 -14.34 4.25 -18.32
CA CYS A 120 -14.82 5.29 -19.24
C CYS A 120 -13.66 6.01 -19.95
N MET A 121 -12.60 6.34 -19.21
CA MET A 121 -11.43 7.05 -19.73
C MET A 121 -10.47 6.16 -20.50
N SER A 122 -10.59 4.83 -20.41
CA SER A 122 -9.84 3.87 -21.23
C SER A 122 -10.61 3.57 -22.52
N ARG A 123 -11.83 3.05 -22.39
CA ARG A 123 -12.63 2.46 -23.47
C ARG A 123 -13.50 3.45 -24.24
N LEU A 124 -14.13 4.39 -23.55
CA LEU A 124 -15.12 5.26 -24.20
C LEU A 124 -14.47 6.48 -24.87
N ARG A 125 -14.99 6.84 -26.05
CA ARG A 125 -14.57 8.03 -26.81
C ARG A 125 -15.72 9.03 -26.77
N PHE A 126 -15.51 10.16 -26.12
CA PHE A 126 -16.52 11.23 -26.00
C PHE A 126 -15.85 12.61 -26.00
N ARG A 127 -16.63 13.63 -26.34
CA ARG A 127 -16.15 15.03 -26.41
C ARG A 127 -15.81 15.51 -25.00
N GLY A 128 -14.59 16.05 -24.82
CA GLY A 128 -14.11 16.54 -23.52
C GLY A 128 -13.27 15.54 -22.70
N ARG A 129 -13.13 14.28 -23.14
CA ARG A 129 -12.29 13.26 -22.47
C ARG A 129 -10.87 13.77 -22.16
N LYS A 130 -10.17 14.34 -23.14
CA LYS A 130 -8.80 14.85 -22.97
C LYS A 130 -8.73 16.04 -22.02
N ALA A 131 -9.73 16.93 -22.07
CA ALA A 131 -9.81 18.07 -21.16
C ALA A 131 -10.02 17.61 -19.71
N PHE A 132 -10.95 16.68 -19.48
CA PHE A 132 -11.17 16.08 -18.16
C PHE A 132 -9.90 15.44 -17.60
N MET A 133 -9.21 14.63 -18.42
CA MET A 133 -7.92 14.04 -18.03
C MET A 133 -6.96 15.15 -17.59
N ASN A 134 -6.66 16.11 -18.47
CA ASN A 134 -5.70 17.18 -18.16
C ASN A 134 -6.07 17.98 -16.91
N ILE A 135 -7.36 18.30 -16.72
CA ILE A 135 -7.84 19.01 -15.53
C ILE A 135 -7.64 18.15 -14.27
N ALA A 136 -8.00 16.87 -14.31
CA ALA A 136 -7.82 15.95 -13.18
C ALA A 136 -6.32 15.83 -12.81
N LEU A 137 -5.42 15.78 -13.80
CA LEU A 137 -3.98 15.76 -13.56
C LEU A 137 -3.50 17.06 -12.88
N VAL A 138 -3.87 18.21 -13.42
CA VAL A 138 -3.45 19.52 -12.87
C VAL A 138 -3.99 19.72 -11.45
N LEU A 139 -5.25 19.37 -11.20
CA LEU A 139 -5.83 19.43 -9.87
C LEU A 139 -5.15 18.44 -8.91
N GLY A 140 -4.77 17.26 -9.38
CA GLY A 140 -4.03 16.26 -8.59
C GLY A 140 -2.61 16.67 -8.20
N MET A 141 -2.00 17.63 -8.92
CA MET A 141 -0.70 18.20 -8.56
C MET A 141 -0.80 19.26 -7.46
N PHE A 142 -2.00 19.77 -7.16
CA PHE A 142 -2.19 20.78 -6.13
C PHE A 142 -2.13 20.14 -4.73
N PRO A 143 -1.40 20.72 -3.75
CA PRO A 143 -1.31 20.15 -2.43
C PRO A 143 -2.66 20.17 -1.70
N GLY A 144 -3.26 18.99 -1.49
CA GLY A 144 -4.58 18.87 -0.85
C GLY A 144 -4.67 19.48 0.55
N ILE A 145 -3.54 19.55 1.27
CA ILE A 145 -3.46 20.16 2.61
C ILE A 145 -3.82 21.65 2.62
N MET A 146 -3.62 22.37 1.50
CA MET A 146 -3.95 23.80 1.40
C MET A 146 -5.46 24.04 1.40
N ALA A 147 -6.25 23.03 1.01
CA ALA A 147 -7.70 23.11 0.98
C ALA A 147 -8.36 22.78 2.33
N VAL A 148 -7.62 22.32 3.34
CA VAL A 148 -8.17 21.84 4.62
C VAL A 148 -9.04 22.88 5.31
N ILE A 149 -8.59 24.14 5.37
CA ILE A 149 -9.35 25.22 6.01
C ILE A 149 -10.65 25.50 5.25
N ALA A 150 -10.58 25.55 3.92
CA ALA A 150 -11.75 25.77 3.08
C ALA A 150 -12.78 24.63 3.23
N ILE A 151 -12.31 23.38 3.18
CA ILE A 151 -13.14 22.19 3.38
C ILE A 151 -13.80 22.23 4.77
N TYR A 152 -13.05 22.60 5.82
CA TYR A 152 -13.60 22.74 7.16
C TYR A 152 -14.78 23.71 7.20
N PHE A 153 -14.65 24.90 6.60
CA PHE A 153 -15.74 25.89 6.59
C PHE A 153 -16.94 25.45 5.75
N ILE A 154 -16.71 24.74 4.64
CA ILE A 154 -17.80 24.12 3.86
C ILE A 154 -18.55 23.12 4.73
N LEU A 155 -17.86 22.17 5.37
CA LEU A 155 -18.49 21.19 6.24
C LEU A 155 -19.21 21.83 7.42
N LYS A 156 -18.63 22.90 7.99
CA LYS A 156 -19.23 23.66 9.08
C LYS A 156 -20.55 24.30 8.65
N ALA A 157 -20.61 24.85 7.44
CA ALA A 157 -21.84 25.42 6.88
C ALA A 157 -22.94 24.36 6.71
N PHE A 158 -22.56 23.11 6.40
CA PHE A 158 -23.49 21.97 6.35
C PHE A 158 -23.79 21.33 7.72
N GLY A 159 -23.23 21.82 8.82
CA GLY A 159 -23.42 21.24 10.15
C GLY A 159 -22.73 19.88 10.37
N LEU A 160 -21.82 19.48 9.48
CA LEU A 160 -21.16 18.18 9.50
C LEU A 160 -19.96 18.11 10.46
N THR A 161 -19.60 19.21 11.11
CA THR A 161 -18.43 19.29 12.01
C THR A 161 -18.75 19.05 13.48
N SER A 162 -19.95 18.55 13.81
CA SER A 162 -20.42 18.37 15.19
C SER A 162 -21.12 17.03 15.40
N GLY A 163 -20.98 16.45 16.60
CA GLY A 163 -21.62 15.19 16.98
C GLY A 163 -21.17 14.01 16.11
N GLY A 164 -22.07 13.04 15.90
CA GLY A 164 -21.78 11.84 15.10
C GLY A 164 -21.58 12.09 13.60
N TRP A 165 -21.87 13.29 13.11
CA TRP A 165 -21.72 13.66 11.69
C TRP A 165 -20.26 13.76 11.24
N VAL A 166 -19.32 13.89 12.17
CA VAL A 166 -17.89 14.02 11.88
C VAL A 166 -17.34 12.82 11.11
N ILE A 167 -17.78 11.60 11.45
CA ILE A 167 -17.35 10.38 10.75
C ILE A 167 -17.82 10.41 9.29
N LEU A 168 -19.09 10.80 9.07
CA LEU A 168 -19.64 10.98 7.72
C LEU A 168 -18.90 12.08 6.96
N ALA A 169 -18.58 13.19 7.62
CA ALA A 169 -17.83 14.29 7.04
C ALA A 169 -16.46 13.84 6.51
N LEU A 170 -15.74 13.04 7.31
CA LEU A 170 -14.45 12.47 6.90
C LEU A 170 -14.62 11.52 5.71
N ILE A 171 -15.62 10.63 5.72
CA ILE A 171 -15.90 9.74 4.58
C ILE A 171 -16.16 10.54 3.29
N ILE A 172 -17.00 11.59 3.37
CA ILE A 172 -17.30 12.46 2.23
C ILE A 172 -16.04 13.13 1.71
N VAL A 173 -15.25 13.76 2.59
CA VAL A 173 -14.05 14.51 2.19
C VAL A 173 -13.01 13.61 1.51
N TYR A 174 -12.71 12.45 2.10
CA TYR A 174 -11.73 11.53 1.51
C TYR A 174 -12.23 10.84 0.23
N SER A 175 -13.55 10.84 -0.01
CA SER A 175 -14.15 10.21 -1.19
C SER A 175 -14.50 11.19 -2.31
N ALA A 176 -14.66 12.48 -2.01
CA ALA A 176 -15.19 13.49 -2.94
C ALA A 176 -14.40 13.61 -4.25
N GLY A 177 -13.07 13.50 -4.18
CA GLY A 177 -12.18 13.59 -5.34
C GLY A 177 -11.81 12.25 -5.99
N SER A 178 -12.38 11.14 -5.53
CA SER A 178 -11.93 9.79 -5.86
C SER A 178 -11.88 9.50 -7.37
N GLY A 179 -12.89 9.94 -8.12
CA GLY A 179 -12.94 9.77 -9.57
C GLY A 179 -11.80 10.45 -10.33
N ALA A 180 -11.09 11.43 -9.74
CA ALA A 180 -9.93 12.07 -10.36
C ALA A 180 -8.64 11.25 -10.23
N GLY A 181 -8.59 10.28 -9.31
CA GLY A 181 -7.45 9.36 -9.09
C GLY A 181 -7.35 8.19 -10.09
N PHE A 182 -8.09 8.23 -11.19
CA PHE A 182 -8.27 7.09 -12.11
C PHE A 182 -7.04 6.70 -12.93
N TYR A 183 -5.98 7.52 -12.96
CA TYR A 183 -4.87 7.39 -13.90
C TYR A 183 -4.15 6.05 -13.85
N VAL A 184 -3.85 5.54 -12.66
CA VAL A 184 -3.09 4.29 -12.53
C VAL A 184 -3.95 3.10 -12.99
N MET A 185 -5.21 3.06 -12.57
CA MET A 185 -6.18 2.05 -13.00
C MET A 185 -6.43 2.12 -14.51
N LYS A 186 -6.56 3.32 -15.08
CA LYS A 186 -6.68 3.52 -16.53
C LYS A 186 -5.45 2.99 -17.26
N GLY A 187 -4.25 3.32 -16.78
CA GLY A 187 -3.00 2.85 -17.37
C GLY A 187 -2.94 1.33 -17.43
N TYR A 188 -3.38 0.66 -16.36
CA TYR A 188 -3.52 -0.80 -16.34
C TYR A 188 -4.56 -1.28 -17.36
N MET A 189 -5.77 -0.71 -17.37
CA MET A 189 -6.84 -1.07 -18.33
C MET A 189 -6.41 -0.89 -19.79
N ASP A 190 -5.60 0.12 -20.09
CA ASP A 190 -5.08 0.38 -21.45
C ASP A 190 -4.12 -0.72 -21.93
N THR A 191 -3.55 -1.54 -21.04
CA THR A 191 -2.74 -2.72 -21.42
C THR A 191 -3.58 -3.92 -21.85
N ILE A 192 -4.87 -3.94 -21.50
CA ILE A 192 -5.79 -5.03 -21.84
C ILE A 192 -6.21 -4.86 -23.31
N PRO A 193 -5.99 -5.86 -24.19
CA PRO A 193 -6.30 -5.76 -25.61
C PRO A 193 -7.76 -5.40 -25.89
N MET A 194 -7.99 -4.45 -26.79
CA MET A 194 -9.35 -4.04 -27.21
C MET A 194 -10.13 -5.17 -27.90
N SER A 195 -9.43 -6.14 -28.49
CA SER A 195 -10.05 -7.29 -29.17
C SER A 195 -10.91 -8.16 -28.24
N LEU A 196 -10.63 -8.16 -26.93
CA LEU A 196 -11.48 -8.85 -25.94
C LEU A 196 -12.85 -8.18 -25.82
N ASP A 197 -12.87 -6.85 -25.83
CA ASP A 197 -14.11 -6.09 -25.74
C ASP A 197 -14.90 -6.22 -27.06
N GLU A 198 -14.22 -6.16 -28.21
CA GLU A 198 -14.82 -6.36 -29.54
C GLU A 198 -15.46 -7.75 -29.68
N ALA A 199 -14.76 -8.80 -29.26
CA ALA A 199 -15.32 -10.16 -29.25
C ALA A 199 -16.58 -10.24 -28.37
N ALA A 200 -16.55 -9.64 -27.19
CA ALA A 200 -17.71 -9.60 -26.31
C ALA A 200 -18.90 -8.83 -26.88
N TYR A 201 -18.64 -7.73 -27.60
CA TYR A 201 -19.68 -6.98 -28.30
C TYR A 201 -20.31 -7.82 -29.43
N LEU A 202 -19.50 -8.64 -30.14
CA LEU A 202 -20.02 -9.59 -31.14
C LEU A 202 -20.89 -10.68 -30.50
N ASP A 203 -20.57 -11.10 -29.27
CA ASP A 203 -21.38 -12.03 -28.46
C ASP A 203 -22.64 -11.35 -27.84
N GLY A 204 -22.91 -10.09 -28.19
CA GLY A 204 -24.09 -9.35 -27.74
C GLY A 204 -23.98 -8.76 -26.33
N CYS A 205 -22.78 -8.70 -25.75
CA CYS A 205 -22.58 -8.08 -24.44
C CYS A 205 -22.80 -6.56 -24.50
N THR A 206 -23.45 -6.00 -23.49
CA THR A 206 -23.53 -4.54 -23.30
C THR A 206 -22.23 -4.01 -22.70
N THR A 207 -21.98 -2.70 -22.82
CA THR A 207 -20.80 -2.05 -22.19
C THR A 207 -20.71 -2.28 -20.69
N TRP A 208 -21.85 -2.35 -19.98
CA TRP A 208 -21.87 -2.70 -18.56
C TRP A 208 -21.42 -4.14 -18.31
N GLN A 209 -21.82 -5.07 -19.19
CA GLN A 209 -21.38 -6.46 -19.12
C GLN A 209 -19.88 -6.60 -19.46
N VAL A 210 -19.37 -5.87 -20.44
CA VAL A 210 -17.92 -5.81 -20.74
C VAL A 210 -17.15 -5.30 -19.51
N PHE A 211 -17.61 -4.20 -18.90
CA PHE A 211 -17.00 -3.67 -17.69
C PHE A 211 -16.99 -4.69 -16.54
N THR A 212 -18.14 -5.26 -16.19
CA THR A 212 -18.30 -6.11 -15.00
C THR A 212 -17.83 -7.55 -15.17
N LYS A 213 -18.07 -8.16 -16.34
CA LYS A 213 -17.78 -9.58 -16.59
C LYS A 213 -16.43 -9.83 -17.24
N ILE A 214 -15.81 -8.83 -17.87
CA ILE A 214 -14.55 -8.98 -18.60
C ILE A 214 -13.46 -8.12 -17.98
N THR A 215 -13.65 -6.80 -17.96
CA THR A 215 -12.60 -5.88 -17.51
C THR A 215 -12.29 -6.04 -16.02
N ILE A 216 -13.30 -6.04 -15.13
CA ILE A 216 -13.09 -6.16 -13.68
C ILE A 216 -12.33 -7.44 -13.30
N PRO A 217 -12.69 -8.64 -13.78
CA PRO A 217 -11.94 -9.86 -13.49
C PRO A 217 -10.47 -9.81 -13.90
N ILE A 218 -10.16 -9.22 -15.06
CA ILE A 218 -8.77 -9.05 -15.53
C ILE A 218 -8.02 -7.99 -14.69
N CYS A 219 -8.73 -6.99 -14.19
CA CYS A 219 -8.20 -5.93 -13.34
C CYS A 219 -8.04 -6.31 -11.87
N ARG A 220 -8.39 -7.53 -11.43
CA ARG A 220 -8.28 -7.98 -10.02
C ARG A 220 -6.97 -7.56 -9.32
N PRO A 221 -5.78 -7.70 -9.92
CA PRO A 221 -4.52 -7.35 -9.24
C PRO A 221 -4.44 -5.86 -8.95
N MET A 222 -4.89 -5.06 -9.92
CA MET A 222 -4.93 -3.61 -9.83
C MET A 222 -6.05 -3.11 -8.90
N ILE A 223 -7.16 -3.84 -8.81
CA ILE A 223 -8.24 -3.59 -7.85
C ILE A 223 -7.72 -3.71 -6.43
N VAL A 224 -6.89 -4.72 -6.13
CA VAL A 224 -6.31 -4.87 -4.79
C VAL A 224 -5.35 -3.73 -4.46
N TYR A 225 -4.49 -3.33 -5.40
CA TYR A 225 -3.68 -2.12 -5.23
C TYR A 225 -4.55 -0.89 -4.92
N GLN A 226 -5.62 -0.67 -5.70
CA GLN A 226 -6.51 0.47 -5.49
C GLN A 226 -7.22 0.41 -4.14
N ALA A 227 -7.61 -0.79 -3.68
CA ALA A 227 -8.22 -0.98 -2.37
C ALA A 227 -7.27 -0.60 -1.23
N ILE A 228 -5.98 -0.93 -1.35
CA ILE A 228 -4.95 -0.55 -0.38
C ILE A 228 -4.79 0.96 -0.35
N VAL A 229 -4.66 1.61 -1.51
CA VAL A 229 -4.53 3.06 -1.59
C VAL A 229 -5.75 3.75 -0.97
N GLY A 230 -6.96 3.27 -1.26
CA GLY A 230 -8.19 3.81 -0.71
C GLY A 230 -8.34 3.60 0.79
N PHE A 231 -7.88 2.46 1.32
CA PHE A 231 -7.86 2.20 2.75
C PHE A 231 -6.81 3.06 3.48
N LEU A 232 -5.59 3.12 2.96
CA LEU A 232 -4.46 3.80 3.59
C LEU A 232 -4.65 5.32 3.66
N THR A 233 -5.39 5.90 2.72
CA THR A 233 -5.61 7.36 2.65
C THR A 233 -6.15 7.94 3.97
N PRO A 234 -7.35 7.56 4.45
CA PRO A 234 -7.85 8.02 5.74
C PRO A 234 -7.17 7.34 6.93
N TRP A 235 -6.57 6.16 6.74
CA TRP A 235 -5.92 5.40 7.82
C TRP A 235 -4.65 6.09 8.34
N LEU A 236 -3.90 6.72 7.43
CA LEU A 236 -2.64 7.41 7.72
C LEU A 236 -2.80 8.92 7.85
N ASP A 237 -3.97 9.48 7.50
CA ASP A 237 -4.16 10.93 7.56
C ASP A 237 -4.37 11.42 9.00
N PHE A 238 -3.55 12.40 9.35
CA PHE A 238 -3.64 13.14 10.60
C PHE A 238 -4.24 14.54 10.40
N VAL A 239 -3.90 15.23 9.31
CA VAL A 239 -4.12 16.67 9.19
C VAL A 239 -5.59 17.00 8.95
N MET A 240 -6.22 16.32 7.99
CA MET A 240 -7.64 16.51 7.70
C MET A 240 -8.49 16.00 8.87
N ALA A 241 -8.11 14.86 9.45
CA ALA A 241 -8.74 14.34 10.66
C ALA A 241 -8.71 15.36 11.81
N LYS A 242 -7.55 15.97 12.09
CA LYS A 242 -7.38 16.98 13.16
C LYS A 242 -8.21 18.23 12.92
N ALA A 243 -8.37 18.65 11.68
CA ALA A 243 -9.13 19.85 11.35
C ALA A 243 -10.65 19.67 11.59
N ILE A 244 -11.17 18.47 11.35
CA ILE A 244 -12.61 18.18 11.39
C ILE A 244 -13.03 17.57 12.74
N ALA A 245 -12.29 16.57 13.25
CA ALA A 245 -12.60 15.87 14.48
C ALA A 245 -12.07 16.63 15.71
N ARG A 246 -12.89 17.54 16.24
CA ARG A 246 -12.52 18.41 17.38
C ARG A 246 -12.77 17.84 18.77
N THR A 247 -13.60 16.80 18.88
CA THR A 247 -13.96 16.16 20.15
C THR A 247 -13.41 14.74 20.20
N GLN A 248 -12.92 14.29 21.37
CA GLN A 248 -12.31 12.97 21.53
C GLN A 248 -13.23 11.81 21.09
N ASP A 249 -14.54 11.98 21.25
CA ASP A 249 -15.56 11.02 20.79
C ASP A 249 -15.47 10.68 19.29
N ASN A 250 -14.95 11.61 18.51
CA ASN A 250 -14.87 11.51 17.05
C ASN A 250 -13.42 11.38 16.55
N PHE A 251 -12.45 11.27 17.46
CA PHE A 251 -11.05 11.17 17.06
C PHE A 251 -10.80 9.91 16.24
N THR A 252 -9.89 10.04 15.28
CA THR A 252 -9.25 8.91 14.61
C THR A 252 -8.08 8.41 15.47
N VAL A 253 -7.57 7.23 15.14
CA VAL A 253 -6.45 6.60 15.84
C VAL A 253 -5.19 7.45 15.76
N ALA A 254 -4.96 8.17 14.65
CA ALA A 254 -3.83 9.09 14.51
C ALA A 254 -3.91 10.25 15.53
N LEU A 255 -5.11 10.78 15.80
CA LEU A 255 -5.31 11.81 16.84
C LEU A 255 -5.12 11.24 18.24
N GLY A 256 -5.57 10.01 18.48
CA GLY A 256 -5.33 9.29 19.74
C GLY A 256 -3.84 9.09 20.00
N LEU A 257 -3.10 8.56 19.04
CA LEU A 257 -1.64 8.40 19.14
C LEU A 257 -0.93 9.74 19.37
N TRP A 258 -1.33 10.80 18.67
CA TRP A 258 -0.79 12.14 18.88
C TRP A 258 -1.04 12.67 20.29
N GLN A 259 -2.22 12.42 20.86
CA GLN A 259 -2.53 12.83 22.23
C GLN A 259 -1.60 12.16 23.24
N MET A 260 -1.20 10.90 23.04
CA MET A 260 -0.24 10.22 23.93
C MET A 260 1.15 10.87 23.93
N LEU A 261 1.50 11.63 22.89
CA LEU A 261 2.77 12.32 22.77
C LEU A 261 2.74 13.76 23.30
N GLN A 262 1.60 14.23 23.81
CA GLN A 262 1.52 15.56 24.42
C GLN A 262 2.31 15.60 25.72
N LYS A 263 2.83 16.79 26.07
CA LYS A 263 3.69 17.00 27.25
C LYS A 263 3.09 16.46 28.55
N GLU A 264 1.78 16.50 28.68
CA GLU A 264 1.03 16.03 29.85
C GLU A 264 1.02 14.50 29.99
N TYR A 265 1.12 13.75 28.87
CA TYR A 265 0.95 12.29 28.86
C TYR A 265 2.21 11.51 28.48
N ILE A 266 3.16 12.15 27.77
CA ILE A 266 4.27 11.45 27.11
C ILE A 266 5.13 10.61 28.06
N ASN A 267 5.34 11.06 29.30
CA ASN A 267 6.17 10.33 30.27
C ASN A 267 5.49 9.05 30.79
N ASP A 268 4.17 8.99 30.76
CA ASP A 268 3.40 7.86 31.29
C ASP A 268 2.88 6.94 30.18
N TRP A 269 2.80 7.45 28.95
CA TRP A 269 2.08 6.77 27.86
C TRP A 269 2.95 6.49 26.63
N TYR A 270 4.27 6.71 26.65
CA TYR A 270 5.10 6.45 25.47
C TYR A 270 5.11 4.97 25.07
N ALA A 271 5.26 4.05 26.02
CA ALA A 271 5.16 2.61 25.74
C ALA A 271 3.74 2.20 25.27
N ARG A 272 2.69 2.88 25.76
CA ARG A 272 1.31 2.71 25.27
C ARG A 272 1.13 3.23 23.83
N PHE A 273 1.79 4.33 23.48
CA PHE A 273 1.86 4.85 22.11
C PHE A 273 2.51 3.82 21.17
N ALA A 274 3.61 3.20 21.59
CA ALA A 274 4.26 2.14 20.84
C ALA A 274 3.31 0.93 20.63
N ALA A 275 2.57 0.52 21.66
CA ALA A 275 1.53 -0.52 21.54
C ALA A 275 0.42 -0.12 20.55
N GLY A 276 -0.06 1.12 20.61
CA GLY A 276 -1.02 1.64 19.65
C GLY A 276 -0.49 1.66 18.22
N ALA A 277 0.77 2.04 18.01
CA ALA A 277 1.42 2.01 16.70
C ALA A 277 1.53 0.58 16.14
N VAL A 278 1.86 -0.40 16.98
CA VAL A 278 1.83 -1.83 16.60
C VAL A 278 0.42 -2.23 16.17
N CYS A 279 -0.62 -1.88 16.95
CA CYS A 279 -2.01 -2.18 16.57
C CYS A 279 -2.42 -1.56 15.23
N VAL A 280 -2.01 -0.31 14.96
CA VAL A 280 -2.29 0.39 13.70
C VAL A 280 -1.59 -0.26 12.50
N SER A 281 -0.44 -0.92 12.72
CA SER A 281 0.28 -1.62 11.66
C SER A 281 -0.39 -2.94 11.22
N ILE A 282 -1.18 -3.57 12.09
CA ILE A 282 -1.76 -4.91 11.84
C ILE A 282 -2.67 -4.91 10.59
N PRO A 283 -3.65 -4.00 10.43
CA PRO A 283 -4.48 -3.98 9.22
C PRO A 283 -3.68 -3.75 7.94
N ILE A 284 -2.63 -2.93 8.02
CA ILE A 284 -1.74 -2.66 6.88
C ILE A 284 -1.00 -3.93 6.47
N ALA A 285 -0.44 -4.66 7.45
CA ALA A 285 0.26 -5.91 7.20
C ALA A 285 -0.66 -6.98 6.59
N ILE A 286 -1.90 -7.11 7.11
CA ILE A 286 -2.90 -8.03 6.56
C ILE A 286 -3.21 -7.68 5.09
N LEU A 287 -3.49 -6.40 4.79
CA LEU A 287 -3.76 -5.95 3.43
C LEU A 287 -2.58 -6.23 2.49
N PHE A 288 -1.35 -6.03 2.95
CA PHE A 288 -0.16 -6.32 2.17
C PHE A 288 0.01 -7.81 1.87
N ILE A 289 -0.21 -8.69 2.86
CA ILE A 289 -0.16 -10.16 2.65
C ILE A 289 -1.23 -10.59 1.63
N VAL A 290 -2.45 -10.06 1.75
CA VAL A 290 -3.53 -10.32 0.80
C VAL A 290 -3.12 -9.87 -0.61
N MET A 291 -2.53 -8.67 -0.76
CA MET A 291 -2.04 -8.15 -2.03
C MET A 291 -1.01 -9.04 -2.71
N GLN A 292 -0.03 -9.56 -1.95
CA GLN A 292 1.04 -10.39 -2.50
C GLN A 292 0.50 -11.61 -3.25
N ARG A 293 -0.58 -12.22 -2.75
CA ARG A 293 -1.23 -13.36 -3.41
C ARG A 293 -1.72 -13.03 -4.82
N PHE A 294 -2.44 -11.91 -4.98
CA PHE A 294 -2.97 -11.51 -6.29
C PHE A 294 -1.88 -11.10 -7.28
N TYR A 295 -0.81 -10.48 -6.79
CA TYR A 295 0.32 -10.10 -7.64
C TYR A 295 1.05 -11.33 -8.22
N GLN A 296 1.27 -12.36 -7.39
CA GLN A 296 1.91 -13.61 -7.83
C GLN A 296 1.05 -14.37 -8.85
N GLU A 297 -0.27 -14.47 -8.61
CA GLU A 297 -1.21 -15.11 -9.55
C GLU A 297 -1.17 -14.42 -10.94
N SER A 298 -1.03 -13.10 -10.98
CA SER A 298 -0.97 -12.31 -12.23
C SER A 298 0.28 -12.59 -13.06
N MET A 299 1.44 -12.68 -12.39
CA MET A 299 2.70 -12.97 -13.03
C MET A 299 2.73 -14.40 -13.60
N SER A 300 2.05 -15.34 -12.93
CA SER A 300 1.97 -16.74 -13.39
C SER A 300 1.15 -16.91 -14.69
N GLY A 301 0.22 -15.98 -14.98
CA GLY A 301 -0.60 -15.99 -16.19
C GLY A 301 0.02 -15.30 -17.41
N SER A 302 1.09 -14.51 -17.22
CA SER A 302 1.87 -13.93 -18.32
C SER A 302 2.91 -14.92 -18.82
N VAL A 303 2.42 -15.93 -19.54
CA VAL A 303 3.16 -16.66 -20.60
C VAL A 303 4.36 -17.51 -20.12
N LYS A 304 4.16 -18.84 -20.12
CA LYS A 304 5.20 -19.74 -20.65
C LYS A 304 5.27 -19.45 -22.14
N GLY A 305 6.28 -18.67 -22.54
CA GLY A 305 6.67 -18.44 -23.93
C GLY A 305 7.85 -19.33 -24.25
#